data_AF-A0A534XY39-F1
#
_entry.id   AF-A0A534XY39-F1
#
_cell.length_a   1.000
_cell.length_b   1.000
_cell.length_c   1.000
_cell.angle_alpha   90.00
_cell.angle_beta   90.00
_cell.angle_gamma   90.00
#
_symmetry.space_group_name_H-M   'P 1'
#
loop_
_entity.id
_entity.type
_entity.pdbx_description
1 polymer ?
#
loop_
_entity_poly.entity_id
_entity_poly.type
_entity_poly.pdbx_seq_one_letter_code
_entity_poly.pdbx_strand_id
1 'polypeptide(L)'
;MPTRRTLARSASALLLAAGCGADFMETNPPQLARASSEYVASSAPEPLVWFVVADLFLENPADCPAALAYLDASVKAAMPAAPLSSNLGKVSLSPCTQPANRTLDPAVIDDAVRGAEAAFPGHAVRAVLLYVNNLNLPLPPQVAEGLLTARARIGTRSGLTPRIWLSLVASANPPALPSDHSVPWGYVGDPAYPAALAKSLSESVPFVSDDRVVAGPMPLLAGDDLSRTREFKVCAADDGVSAVDFAADGTTVEIDRARPPQYRVALKARRAMERFAFQPLRVHVDSEVCLDHCDRFFDYHPGSEGLRWDASRGCLLQESSR
;
A
#
# COMPACT_ATOMS: atom_id res chain seq x y z
N MET A 1 5.80 96.50 -37.38
CA MET A 1 4.98 96.70 -38.61
C MET A 1 4.98 95.39 -39.39
N PRO A 2 3.85 94.86 -39.89
CA PRO A 2 2.46 95.18 -39.60
C PRO A 2 1.65 93.94 -39.10
N THR A 3 0.54 94.23 -38.37
CA THR A 3 -0.82 93.65 -38.48
C THR A 3 -1.04 92.12 -38.48
N ARG A 4 -2.08 91.52 -37.89
CA ARG A 4 -3.34 91.95 -37.25
C ARG A 4 -4.01 90.65 -36.72
N ARG A 5 -4.73 90.75 -35.59
CA ARG A 5 -6.07 90.20 -35.27
C ARG A 5 -6.27 88.67 -35.45
N THR A 6 -6.97 87.93 -34.59
CA THR A 6 -8.27 88.24 -33.97
C THR A 6 -8.60 87.24 -32.85
N LEU A 7 -9.43 87.73 -31.95
CA LEU A 7 -10.12 87.14 -30.80
C LEU A 7 -10.76 85.74 -30.93
N ALA A 8 -10.69 85.04 -29.80
CA ALA A 8 -11.77 84.37 -29.05
C ALA A 8 -12.39 83.06 -29.56
N ARG A 9 -12.20 82.00 -28.75
CA ARG A 9 -13.29 81.38 -27.95
C ARG A 9 -12.72 80.39 -26.95
N SER A 10 -12.96 80.65 -25.67
CA SER A 10 -12.86 79.65 -24.60
C SER A 10 -14.16 78.85 -24.56
N ALA A 11 -14.08 77.53 -24.49
CA ALA A 11 -15.02 76.69 -23.74
C ALA A 11 -14.48 75.25 -23.66
N SER A 12 -14.26 74.82 -22.42
CA SER A 12 -13.93 73.47 -21.98
C SER A 12 -15.05 72.46 -22.24
N ALA A 13 -14.70 71.20 -22.53
CA ALA A 13 -15.33 69.96 -22.04
C ALA A 13 -14.56 68.77 -22.66
N LEU A 14 -13.59 68.16 -21.97
CA LEU A 14 -13.72 67.06 -21.01
C LEU A 14 -14.50 65.84 -21.53
N LEU A 15 -13.77 64.71 -21.55
CA LEU A 15 -14.18 63.31 -21.34
C LEU A 15 -15.21 62.70 -22.28
N LEU A 16 -14.73 61.70 -23.04
CA LEU A 16 -15.41 60.41 -23.27
C LEU A 16 -14.33 59.38 -23.65
N ALA A 17 -13.49 59.00 -22.67
CA ALA A 17 -12.60 57.85 -22.75
C ALA A 17 -12.57 57.10 -21.40
N ALA A 18 -13.73 57.04 -20.74
CA ALA A 18 -13.95 56.24 -19.56
C ALA A 18 -15.36 55.65 -19.68
N GLY A 19 -15.47 54.35 -19.94
CA GLY A 19 -16.76 53.67 -20.03
C GLY A 19 -16.86 52.62 -21.13
N CYS A 20 -15.94 51.67 -21.17
CA CYS A 20 -16.21 50.30 -21.67
C CYS A 20 -15.51 49.32 -20.73
N GLY A 21 -15.80 49.42 -19.44
CA GLY A 21 -15.78 48.25 -18.57
C GLY A 21 -17.06 47.47 -18.85
N ALA A 22 -17.17 46.90 -20.05
CA ALA A 22 -18.16 45.87 -20.27
C ALA A 22 -17.58 44.64 -19.59
N ASP A 23 -18.12 44.28 -18.43
CA ASP A 23 -17.93 42.95 -17.88
C ASP A 23 -18.30 41.99 -19.02
N PHE A 24 -17.30 41.28 -19.54
CA PHE A 24 -17.51 40.33 -20.61
C PHE A 24 -18.35 39.19 -20.02
N MET A 25 -19.66 39.25 -20.24
CA MET A 25 -20.57 38.17 -19.89
C MET A 25 -20.78 37.29 -21.12
N GLU A 26 -20.07 36.17 -21.19
CA GLU A 26 -20.41 35.11 -22.12
C GLU A 26 -21.81 34.56 -21.75
N THR A 27 -22.74 34.65 -22.70
CA THR A 27 -24.12 34.18 -22.50
C THR A 27 -24.25 32.66 -22.42
N ASN A 28 -23.27 31.94 -22.97
CA ASN A 28 -23.24 30.48 -22.95
C ASN A 28 -21.80 30.01 -22.62
N PRO A 29 -21.39 30.08 -21.34
CA PRO A 29 -20.06 29.63 -20.94
C PRO A 29 -19.89 28.12 -21.16
N PRO A 30 -18.65 27.61 -21.26
CA PRO A 30 -18.38 26.18 -21.30
C PRO A 30 -19.08 25.43 -20.17
N GLN A 31 -19.75 24.33 -20.52
CA GLN A 31 -20.37 23.43 -19.55
C GLN A 31 -19.34 22.45 -19.04
N LEU A 32 -18.63 22.85 -17.98
CA LEU A 32 -17.58 22.04 -17.37
C LEU A 32 -18.15 21.15 -16.27
N ALA A 33 -17.64 19.92 -16.19
CA ALA A 33 -17.90 19.00 -15.09
C ALA A 33 -16.61 18.28 -14.69
N ARG A 34 -16.63 17.65 -13.52
CA ARG A 34 -15.53 16.81 -13.04
C ARG A 34 -15.88 15.36 -13.27
N ALA A 35 -14.89 14.59 -13.71
CA ALA A 35 -14.97 13.14 -13.81
C ALA A 35 -13.73 12.53 -13.16
N SER A 36 -13.91 11.37 -12.52
CA SER A 36 -12.83 10.65 -11.85
C SER A 36 -12.92 9.18 -12.19
N SER A 37 -11.76 8.56 -12.43
CA SER A 37 -11.64 7.11 -12.62
C SER A 37 -10.78 6.54 -11.50
N GLU A 38 -11.28 5.49 -10.85
CA GLU A 38 -10.56 4.78 -9.81
C GLU A 38 -10.20 3.37 -10.30
N TYR A 39 -8.95 2.98 -10.08
CA TYR A 39 -8.53 1.59 -10.15
C TYR A 39 -8.13 1.08 -8.76
N VAL A 40 -8.67 -0.08 -8.39
CA VAL A 40 -8.34 -0.77 -7.14
C VAL A 40 -7.54 -2.02 -7.46
N ALA A 41 -6.32 -2.10 -6.94
CA ALA A 41 -5.46 -3.27 -7.09
C ALA A 41 -6.06 -4.49 -6.40
N SER A 42 -5.97 -5.66 -7.05
CA SER A 42 -6.25 -6.94 -6.41
C SER A 42 -5.16 -7.31 -5.41
N SER A 43 -5.54 -8.09 -4.41
CA SER A 43 -4.63 -8.67 -3.43
C SER A 43 -4.99 -10.13 -3.16
N ALA A 44 -4.02 -10.90 -2.71
CA ALA A 44 -4.20 -12.30 -2.37
C ALA A 44 -3.56 -12.63 -1.01
N PRO A 45 -4.20 -13.51 -0.22
CA PRO A 45 -3.56 -14.06 0.97
C PRO A 45 -2.40 -14.97 0.56
N GLU A 46 -1.31 -14.92 1.32
CA GLU A 46 -0.13 -15.71 1.05
C GLU A 46 -0.12 -17.02 1.84
N PRO A 47 0.41 -18.12 1.27
CA PRO A 47 0.64 -19.35 2.02
C PRO A 47 1.59 -19.08 3.20
N LEU A 48 1.14 -19.43 4.40
CA LEU A 48 1.88 -19.27 5.63
C LEU A 48 2.53 -20.60 6.04
N VAL A 49 3.82 -20.58 6.27
CA VAL A 49 4.55 -21.74 6.77
C VAL A 49 5.23 -21.38 8.07
N TRP A 50 5.30 -22.32 9.01
CA TRP A 50 5.92 -22.04 10.29
C TRP A 50 6.88 -23.14 10.72
N PHE A 51 7.88 -22.72 11.48
CA PHE A 51 8.90 -23.58 12.05
C PHE A 51 9.05 -23.26 13.53
N VAL A 52 8.95 -24.28 14.38
CA VAL A 52 9.05 -24.10 15.84
C VAL A 52 10.43 -24.50 16.32
N VAL A 53 11.12 -23.58 16.99
CA VAL A 53 12.36 -23.83 17.73
C VAL A 53 12.02 -23.87 19.21
N ALA A 54 11.86 -25.09 19.72
CA ALA A 54 11.54 -25.34 21.12
C ALA A 54 12.83 -25.43 21.93
N ASP A 55 13.06 -24.44 22.78
CA ASP A 55 14.15 -24.39 23.74
C ASP A 55 13.55 -24.49 25.14
N LEU A 56 13.17 -25.69 25.56
CA LEU A 56 12.46 -25.88 26.84
C LEU A 56 13.39 -26.42 27.91
N PHE A 57 13.11 -26.10 29.16
CA PHE A 57 13.66 -26.75 30.35
C PHE A 57 12.53 -27.31 31.20
N LEU A 58 12.61 -28.57 31.59
CA LEU A 58 11.70 -29.18 32.55
C LEU A 58 12.52 -29.79 33.68
N GLU A 59 12.03 -29.65 34.91
CA GLU A 59 12.64 -30.31 36.06
C GLU A 59 12.60 -31.83 35.91
N ASN A 60 11.51 -32.37 35.36
CA ASN A 60 11.36 -33.78 35.03
C ASN A 60 11.38 -33.99 33.50
N PRO A 61 12.46 -34.56 32.95
CA PRO A 61 12.56 -34.82 31.50
C PRO A 61 11.49 -35.77 30.95
N ALA A 62 10.88 -36.61 31.79
CA ALA A 62 9.82 -37.52 31.37
C ALA A 62 8.57 -36.78 30.87
N ASP A 63 8.35 -35.54 31.30
CA ASP A 63 7.21 -34.71 30.90
C ASP A 63 7.44 -33.98 29.56
N CYS A 64 8.65 -34.09 29.00
CA CYS A 64 9.04 -33.39 27.78
C CYS A 64 8.15 -33.70 26.56
N PRO A 65 7.76 -34.95 26.28
CA PRO A 65 6.86 -35.24 25.16
C PRO A 65 5.50 -34.54 25.29
N ALA A 66 4.95 -34.49 26.51
CA ALA A 66 3.67 -33.83 26.78
C ALA A 66 3.79 -32.31 26.62
N ALA A 67 4.88 -31.71 27.09
CA ALA A 67 5.19 -30.29 26.91
C ALA A 67 5.30 -29.90 25.44
N LEU A 68 6.03 -30.68 24.64
CA LEU A 68 6.18 -30.46 23.20
C LEU A 68 4.85 -30.65 22.47
N ALA A 69 4.03 -31.63 22.86
CA ALA A 69 2.71 -31.84 22.28
C ALA A 69 1.75 -30.68 22.58
N TYR A 70 1.78 -30.16 23.82
CA TYR A 70 1.02 -28.98 24.21
C TYR A 70 1.43 -27.75 23.39
N LEU A 71 2.73 -27.52 23.22
CA LEU A 71 3.26 -26.43 22.41
C LEU A 71 2.80 -26.56 20.95
N ASP A 72 2.97 -27.73 20.35
CA ASP A 72 2.57 -27.99 18.97
C ASP A 72 1.06 -27.77 18.76
N ALA A 73 0.24 -28.26 19.70
CA ALA A 73 -1.20 -28.06 19.65
C ALA A 73 -1.58 -26.59 19.75
N SER A 74 -0.93 -25.85 20.65
CA SER A 74 -1.15 -24.41 20.85
C SER A 74 -0.78 -23.60 19.61
N VAL A 75 0.39 -23.88 19.02
CA VAL A 75 0.83 -23.21 17.78
C VAL A 75 -0.10 -23.56 16.62
N LYS A 76 -0.41 -24.85 16.43
CA LYS A 76 -1.30 -25.28 15.35
C LYS A 76 -2.69 -24.67 15.46
N ALA A 77 -3.24 -24.54 16.67
CA ALA A 77 -4.54 -23.92 16.89
C ALA A 77 -4.55 -22.40 16.62
N ALA A 78 -3.40 -21.74 16.77
CA ALA A 78 -3.25 -20.30 16.54
C ALA A 78 -2.98 -19.93 15.08
N MET A 79 -2.55 -20.88 14.25
CA MET A 79 -2.26 -20.67 12.83
C MET A 79 -3.54 -20.72 11.97
N PRO A 80 -3.61 -20.00 10.85
CA PRO A 80 -4.70 -20.14 9.88
C PRO A 80 -4.88 -21.59 9.44
N ALA A 81 -6.11 -21.99 9.12
CA ALA A 81 -6.36 -23.33 8.60
C ALA A 81 -5.77 -23.53 7.18
N ALA A 82 -5.47 -24.78 6.84
CA ALA A 82 -5.16 -25.20 5.47
C ALA A 82 -6.28 -24.78 4.49
N PRO A 83 -6.00 -24.60 3.18
CA PRO A 83 -4.79 -24.97 2.44
C PRO A 83 -3.69 -23.89 2.44
N LEU A 84 -3.97 -22.70 2.95
CA LEU A 84 -3.04 -21.57 2.93
C LEU A 84 -2.02 -21.61 4.08
N SER A 85 -1.86 -22.76 4.74
CA SER A 85 -0.92 -22.89 5.83
C SER A 85 -0.32 -24.29 5.95
N SER A 86 0.95 -24.38 6.35
CA SER A 86 1.63 -25.66 6.57
C SER A 86 2.69 -25.59 7.67
N ASN A 87 2.72 -26.62 8.53
CA ASN A 87 3.78 -26.80 9.51
C ASN A 87 5.00 -27.41 8.82
N LEU A 88 6.15 -26.75 8.88
CA LEU A 88 7.41 -27.24 8.28
C LEU A 88 8.17 -28.20 9.20
N GLY A 89 7.75 -28.27 10.46
CA GLY A 89 8.37 -29.10 11.47
C GLY A 89 8.79 -28.29 12.69
N LYS A 90 9.50 -28.99 13.57
CA LYS A 90 10.00 -28.46 14.82
C LYS A 90 11.41 -28.97 15.07
N VAL A 91 12.22 -28.12 15.67
CA VAL A 91 13.50 -28.52 16.26
C VAL A 91 13.41 -28.29 17.76
N SER A 92 13.68 -29.34 18.52
CA SER A 92 13.93 -29.24 19.95
C SER A 92 15.45 -29.09 20.13
N LEU A 93 15.91 -27.92 20.57
CA LEU A 93 17.35 -27.64 20.73
C LEU A 93 17.99 -28.50 21.81
N SER A 94 17.16 -28.96 22.75
CA SER A 94 17.46 -30.03 23.67
C SER A 94 16.13 -30.59 24.16
N PRO A 95 16.02 -31.91 24.40
CA PRO A 95 14.82 -32.49 25.00
C PRO A 95 14.69 -32.01 26.44
N CYS A 96 14.14 -30.81 26.61
CA CYS A 96 13.77 -30.20 27.87
C CYS A 96 14.89 -30.02 28.92
N THR A 97 16.16 -29.81 28.51
CA THR A 97 17.32 -29.72 29.42
C THR A 97 18.17 -28.44 29.28
N GLN A 98 18.04 -27.69 28.18
CA GLN A 98 18.75 -26.44 27.85
C GLN A 98 20.27 -26.41 28.16
N PRO A 99 21.09 -27.32 27.58
CA PRO A 99 22.54 -27.23 27.76
C PRO A 99 23.08 -25.92 27.16
N ALA A 100 24.11 -25.35 27.78
CA ALA A 100 24.65 -24.04 27.39
C ALA A 100 25.27 -24.02 25.98
N ASN A 101 25.71 -25.17 25.47
CA ASN A 101 26.35 -25.32 24.15
C ASN A 101 25.37 -25.68 23.02
N ARG A 102 24.05 -25.58 23.26
CA ARG A 102 23.05 -25.84 22.23
C ARG A 102 23.20 -24.86 21.06
N THR A 103 23.01 -25.37 19.86
CA THR A 103 23.15 -24.61 18.62
C THR A 103 21.94 -24.87 17.74
N LEU A 104 21.63 -23.91 16.87
CA LEU A 104 20.60 -24.04 15.85
C LEU A 104 21.27 -23.98 14.49
N ASP A 105 21.12 -25.03 13.69
CA ASP A 105 21.60 -25.01 12.31
C ASP A 105 20.62 -24.22 11.42
N PRO A 106 21.02 -23.05 10.88
CA PRO A 106 20.17 -22.28 9.98
C PRO A 106 19.84 -23.02 8.66
N ALA A 107 20.64 -23.99 8.24
CA ALA A 107 20.41 -24.73 6.99
C ALA A 107 19.15 -25.59 7.07
N VAL A 108 18.88 -26.20 8.23
CA VAL A 108 17.67 -27.01 8.45
C VAL A 108 16.39 -26.19 8.23
N ILE A 109 16.38 -24.94 8.69
CA ILE A 109 15.24 -24.03 8.51
C ILE A 109 15.13 -23.61 7.04
N ASP A 110 16.23 -23.23 6.39
CA ASP A 110 16.20 -22.81 4.99
C ASP A 110 15.75 -23.94 4.05
N ASP A 111 16.24 -25.16 4.26
CA ASP A 111 15.85 -26.32 3.45
C ASP A 111 14.37 -26.68 3.66
N ALA A 112 13.84 -26.57 4.88
CA ALA A 112 12.43 -26.79 5.15
C ALA A 112 11.54 -25.74 4.45
N VAL A 113 11.94 -24.46 4.48
CA VAL A 113 11.23 -23.39 3.77
C VAL A 113 11.30 -23.59 2.26
N ARG A 114 12.45 -24.01 1.72
CA ARG A 114 12.60 -24.32 0.29
C ARG A 114 11.68 -25.48 -0.14
N GLY A 115 11.56 -26.51 0.68
CA GLY A 115 10.60 -27.59 0.46
C GLY A 115 9.16 -27.10 0.42
N ALA A 116 8.82 -26.12 1.25
CA ALA A 116 7.50 -25.51 1.27
C ALA A 116 7.21 -24.63 0.05
N GLU A 117 8.18 -23.81 -0.38
CA GLU A 117 8.09 -23.03 -1.61
C GLU A 117 7.85 -23.92 -2.83
N ALA A 118 8.46 -25.12 -2.87
CA ALA A 118 8.19 -26.09 -3.93
C ALA A 118 6.77 -26.67 -3.88
N ALA A 119 6.13 -26.74 -2.69
CA ALA A 119 4.76 -27.22 -2.53
C ALA A 119 3.69 -26.17 -2.88
N PHE A 120 4.06 -24.89 -2.95
CA PHE A 120 3.18 -23.77 -3.31
C PHE A 120 3.70 -23.02 -4.56
N PRO A 121 3.74 -23.66 -5.74
CA PRO A 121 4.29 -23.05 -6.94
C PRO A 121 3.53 -21.79 -7.33
N GLY A 122 4.27 -20.72 -7.66
CA GLY A 122 3.69 -19.44 -8.08
C GLY A 122 3.18 -18.55 -6.93
N HIS A 123 3.25 -19.01 -5.69
CA HIS A 123 2.87 -18.23 -4.51
C HIS A 123 4.11 -17.75 -3.73
N ALA A 124 3.99 -16.57 -3.12
CA ALA A 124 4.98 -16.06 -2.18
C ALA A 124 4.75 -16.71 -0.81
N VAL A 125 5.57 -17.70 -0.46
CA VAL A 125 5.45 -18.43 0.82
C VAL A 125 6.04 -17.62 1.97
N ARG A 126 5.30 -17.52 3.09
CA ARG A 126 5.66 -16.72 4.26
C ARG A 126 6.09 -17.58 5.42
N ALA A 127 7.37 -17.54 5.75
CA ALA A 127 7.94 -18.25 6.88
C ALA A 127 7.82 -17.47 8.19
N VAL A 128 7.24 -18.10 9.21
CA VAL A 128 7.26 -17.65 10.60
C VAL A 128 8.14 -18.58 11.43
N LEU A 129 9.15 -18.01 12.06
CA LEU A 129 10.04 -18.72 12.98
C LEU A 129 9.57 -18.43 14.40
N LEU A 130 9.07 -19.44 15.09
CA LEU A 130 8.64 -19.33 16.49
C LEU A 130 9.75 -19.87 17.38
N TYR A 131 10.42 -18.99 18.10
CA TYR A 131 11.34 -19.39 19.15
C TYR A 131 10.63 -19.37 20.50
N VAL A 132 10.71 -20.48 21.23
CA VAL A 132 9.90 -20.71 22.41
C VAL A 132 10.78 -21.16 23.57
N ASN A 133 10.81 -20.39 24.66
CA ASN A 133 11.61 -20.67 25.84
C ASN A 133 10.82 -20.38 27.13
N ASN A 134 10.74 -21.38 28.01
CA ASN A 134 9.96 -21.33 29.24
C ASN A 134 10.78 -20.97 30.48
N LEU A 135 12.03 -20.51 30.30
CA LEU A 135 12.84 -19.94 31.36
C LEU A 135 13.21 -18.50 31.04
N ASN A 136 13.33 -17.70 32.09
CA ASN A 136 13.93 -16.38 32.00
C ASN A 136 15.47 -16.49 32.04
N LEU A 137 16.05 -17.03 30.97
CA LEU A 137 17.48 -17.10 30.77
C LEU A 137 17.89 -16.35 29.51
N PRO A 138 19.11 -15.78 29.47
CA PRO A 138 19.65 -15.22 28.24
C PRO A 138 19.65 -16.26 27.12
N LEU A 139 19.21 -15.84 25.94
CA LEU A 139 19.29 -16.64 24.72
C LEU A 139 20.78 -16.90 24.40
N PRO A 140 21.23 -18.16 24.23
CA PRO A 140 22.60 -18.43 23.82
C PRO A 140 22.91 -17.77 22.48
N PRO A 141 24.09 -17.12 22.32
CA PRO A 141 24.45 -16.42 21.09
C PRO A 141 24.34 -17.30 19.85
N GLN A 142 24.71 -18.57 19.95
CA GLN A 142 24.68 -19.52 18.82
C GLN A 142 23.26 -19.81 18.32
N VAL A 143 22.26 -19.73 19.19
CA VAL A 143 20.84 -19.90 18.82
C VAL A 143 20.32 -18.62 18.16
N ALA A 144 20.64 -17.46 18.74
CA ALA A 144 20.29 -16.16 18.17
C ALA A 144 20.87 -15.97 16.77
N GLU A 145 22.18 -16.26 16.61
CA GLU A 145 22.90 -16.22 15.34
C GLU A 145 22.32 -17.22 14.35
N GLY A 146 21.94 -18.42 14.78
CA GLY A 146 21.26 -19.41 13.94
C GLY A 146 19.93 -18.88 13.37
N LEU A 147 19.07 -18.29 14.21
CA LEU A 147 17.79 -17.71 13.77
C LEU A 147 18.01 -16.53 12.81
N LEU A 148 18.93 -15.63 13.12
CA LEU A 148 19.23 -14.46 12.29
C LEU A 148 19.87 -14.87 10.96
N THR A 149 20.74 -15.88 10.97
CA THR A 149 21.35 -16.42 9.76
C THR A 149 20.31 -17.09 8.88
N ALA A 150 19.38 -17.86 9.45
CA ALA A 150 18.26 -18.43 8.70
C ALA A 150 17.39 -17.33 8.08
N ARG A 151 17.03 -16.31 8.86
CA ARG A 151 16.26 -15.14 8.39
C ARG A 151 16.95 -14.44 7.21
N ALA A 152 18.24 -14.17 7.32
CA ALA A 152 19.02 -13.51 6.28
C ALA A 152 19.18 -14.37 5.01
N ARG A 153 19.46 -15.68 5.17
CA ARG A 153 19.59 -16.62 4.05
C ARG A 153 18.29 -16.72 3.26
N ILE A 154 17.17 -16.96 3.95
CA ILE A 154 15.85 -17.06 3.31
C ILE A 154 15.51 -15.72 2.64
N GLY A 155 15.63 -14.60 3.36
CA GLY A 155 15.32 -13.28 2.81
C GLY A 155 16.11 -12.92 1.57
N THR A 156 17.41 -13.26 1.53
CA THR A 156 18.26 -13.04 0.34
C THR A 156 17.86 -13.93 -0.83
N ARG A 157 17.50 -15.19 -0.56
CA ARG A 157 17.17 -16.20 -1.58
C ARG A 157 15.79 -15.98 -2.19
N SER A 158 14.77 -15.78 -1.38
CA SER A 158 13.36 -15.67 -1.81
C SER A 158 12.91 -14.23 -2.03
N GLY A 159 13.68 -13.24 -1.53
CA GLY A 159 13.23 -11.85 -1.43
C GLY A 159 12.18 -11.65 -0.33
N LEU A 160 11.93 -12.68 0.50
CA LEU A 160 10.88 -12.71 1.52
C LEU A 160 11.51 -13.00 2.88
N THR A 161 11.73 -11.95 3.66
CA THR A 161 12.32 -12.08 4.99
C THR A 161 11.36 -12.80 5.94
N PRO A 162 11.76 -13.92 6.56
CA PRO A 162 10.98 -14.58 7.60
C PRO A 162 10.71 -13.65 8.78
N ARG A 163 9.59 -13.88 9.44
CA ARG A 163 9.23 -13.18 10.67
C ARG A 163 9.57 -14.02 11.89
N ILE A 164 10.01 -13.38 12.96
CA ILE A 164 10.39 -14.05 14.21
C ILE A 164 9.39 -13.69 15.31
N TRP A 165 8.73 -14.72 15.85
CA TRP A 165 7.93 -14.65 17.06
C TRP A 165 8.73 -15.22 18.24
N LEU A 166 8.79 -14.48 19.34
CA LEU A 166 9.38 -14.95 20.58
C LEU A 166 8.28 -15.27 21.59
N SER A 167 8.24 -16.50 22.07
CA SER A 167 7.41 -16.91 23.20
C SER A 167 8.30 -17.10 24.42
N LEU A 168 8.31 -16.13 25.32
CA LEU A 168 9.25 -16.06 26.45
C LEU A 168 8.54 -15.81 27.77
N VAL A 169 9.15 -16.29 28.85
CA VAL A 169 8.82 -15.82 30.21
C VAL A 169 9.13 -14.32 30.29
N ALA A 170 8.19 -13.55 30.84
CA ALA A 170 8.38 -12.12 31.05
C ALA A 170 9.67 -11.87 31.87
N SER A 171 10.54 -11.03 31.32
CA SER A 171 11.86 -10.74 31.88
C SER A 171 12.12 -9.25 31.93
N ALA A 172 12.86 -8.80 32.94
CA ALA A 172 13.42 -7.46 33.00
C ALA A 172 14.51 -7.24 31.93
N ASN A 173 15.15 -8.31 31.45
CA ASN A 173 16.23 -8.28 30.46
C ASN A 173 15.90 -9.26 29.32
N PRO A 174 14.99 -8.89 28.39
CA PRO A 174 14.68 -9.74 27.25
C PRO A 174 15.94 -10.00 26.41
N PRO A 175 16.06 -11.17 25.77
CA PRO A 175 17.19 -11.47 24.90
C PRO A 175 17.29 -10.44 23.77
N ALA A 176 18.52 -10.06 23.41
CA ALA A 176 18.83 -9.13 22.31
C ALA A 176 18.65 -9.80 20.94
N LEU A 177 17.48 -10.36 20.67
CA LEU A 177 17.08 -10.93 19.38
C LEU A 177 16.03 -10.01 18.75
N PRO A 178 16.32 -9.39 17.59
CA PRO A 178 15.34 -8.59 16.85
C PRO A 178 14.15 -9.46 16.43
N SER A 179 13.08 -9.42 17.21
CA SER A 179 11.82 -10.08 16.91
C SER A 179 10.83 -9.13 16.29
N ASP A 180 9.96 -9.69 15.44
CA ASP A 180 8.83 -8.95 14.90
C ASP A 180 7.71 -8.89 15.95
N HIS A 181 7.56 -9.95 16.74
CA HIS A 181 6.52 -10.08 17.77
C HIS A 181 7.04 -10.82 19.01
N SER A 182 6.45 -10.53 20.16
CA SER A 182 6.73 -11.23 21.42
C SER A 182 5.42 -11.59 22.12
N VAL A 183 5.32 -12.85 22.54
CA VAL A 183 4.18 -13.41 23.26
C VAL A 183 4.64 -13.83 24.65
N PRO A 184 4.03 -13.33 25.73
CA PRO A 184 4.36 -13.77 27.07
C PRO A 184 3.95 -15.23 27.25
N TRP A 185 4.83 -16.03 27.83
CA TRP A 185 4.58 -17.43 28.16
C TRP A 185 5.16 -17.77 29.53
N GLY A 186 4.31 -18.03 30.52
CA GLY A 186 4.77 -18.19 31.90
C GLY A 186 5.46 -19.53 32.18
N TYR A 187 4.84 -20.63 31.75
CA TYR A 187 5.30 -21.99 32.03
C TYR A 187 4.64 -23.00 31.08
N VAL A 188 5.18 -24.22 31.04
CA VAL A 188 4.60 -25.31 30.23
C VAL A 188 3.20 -25.68 30.74
N GLY A 189 2.20 -25.58 29.86
CA GLY A 189 0.80 -25.82 30.20
C GLY A 189 0.03 -24.57 30.63
N ASP A 190 0.63 -23.38 30.57
CA ASP A 190 -0.03 -22.10 30.83
C ASP A 190 -1.30 -21.92 29.96
N PRO A 191 -2.51 -21.99 30.54
CA PRO A 191 -3.75 -21.97 29.76
C PRO A 191 -4.00 -20.64 29.04
N ALA A 192 -3.31 -19.55 29.43
CA ALA A 192 -3.42 -18.26 28.75
C ALA A 192 -2.59 -18.19 27.46
N TYR A 193 -1.54 -19.01 27.33
CA TYR A 193 -0.61 -18.96 26.20
C TYR A 193 -1.26 -19.16 24.83
N PRO A 194 -2.14 -20.17 24.61
CA PRO A 194 -2.76 -20.38 23.31
C PRO A 194 -3.57 -19.17 22.85
N ALA A 195 -4.32 -18.55 23.77
CA ALA A 195 -5.12 -17.36 23.47
C ALA A 195 -4.24 -16.14 23.18
N ALA A 196 -3.16 -15.94 23.95
CA ALA A 196 -2.20 -14.86 23.72
C ALA A 196 -1.47 -15.00 22.37
N LEU A 197 -1.05 -16.22 22.03
CA LEU A 197 -0.42 -16.52 20.75
C LEU A 197 -1.40 -16.31 19.59
N ALA A 198 -2.63 -16.82 19.70
CA ALA A 198 -3.67 -16.63 18.69
C ALA A 198 -3.99 -15.15 18.47
N LYS A 199 -4.06 -14.35 19.54
CA LYS A 199 -4.26 -12.91 19.43
C LYS A 199 -3.12 -12.24 18.66
N SER A 200 -1.87 -12.46 19.07
CA SER A 200 -0.69 -11.87 18.40
C SER A 200 -0.60 -12.28 16.94
N LEU A 201 -0.86 -13.56 16.61
CA LEU A 201 -0.88 -14.02 15.23
C LEU A 201 -2.04 -13.41 14.44
N SER A 202 -3.25 -13.31 15.01
CA SER A 202 -4.43 -12.78 14.30
C SER A 202 -4.28 -11.33 13.84
N GLU A 203 -3.41 -10.55 14.50
CA GLU A 203 -3.05 -9.22 14.06
C GLU A 203 -2.28 -9.34 12.73
N SER A 204 -1.25 -10.18 12.67
CA SER A 204 -0.34 -10.23 11.52
C SER A 204 -0.79 -11.13 10.36
N VAL A 205 -1.37 -12.30 10.64
CA VAL A 205 -1.61 -13.36 9.66
C VAL A 205 -3.11 -13.55 9.30
N PRO A 206 -3.44 -14.04 8.08
CA PRO A 206 -2.52 -14.30 6.97
C PRO A 206 -1.92 -13.01 6.42
N PHE A 207 -0.67 -13.08 6.00
CA PHE A 207 -0.06 -11.97 5.27
C PHE A 207 -0.77 -11.81 3.92
N VAL A 208 -0.84 -10.56 3.47
CA VAL A 208 -1.46 -10.19 2.22
C VAL A 208 -0.39 -9.62 1.31
N SER A 209 -0.49 -9.92 0.02
CA SER A 209 0.36 -9.32 -0.99
C SER A 209 -0.40 -8.92 -2.23
N ASP A 210 0.19 -7.93 -2.88
CA ASP A 210 -0.18 -7.48 -4.20
C ASP A 210 0.99 -7.88 -5.11
N ASP A 211 0.67 -8.49 -6.25
CA ASP A 211 1.67 -8.69 -7.27
C ASP A 211 2.06 -7.34 -7.89
N ARG A 212 3.03 -7.36 -8.81
CA ARG A 212 3.32 -6.16 -9.58
C ARG A 212 2.10 -5.91 -10.45
N VAL A 213 1.28 -4.94 -10.07
CA VAL A 213 0.04 -4.67 -10.76
C VAL A 213 0.34 -3.87 -12.01
N VAL A 214 0.22 -4.54 -13.16
CA VAL A 214 0.17 -3.90 -14.46
C VAL A 214 -1.23 -4.13 -15.01
N ALA A 215 -2.02 -3.07 -15.08
CA ALA A 215 -3.40 -3.13 -15.51
C ALA A 215 -3.66 -2.17 -16.67
N GLY A 216 -4.57 -2.56 -17.55
CA GLY A 216 -5.09 -1.74 -18.64
C GLY A 216 -4.88 -2.33 -20.04
N PRO A 217 -5.39 -1.62 -21.07
CA PRO A 217 -5.97 -0.28 -20.99
C PRO A 217 -7.36 -0.25 -20.31
N MET A 218 -7.58 0.75 -19.45
CA MET A 218 -8.85 1.00 -18.76
C MET A 218 -9.48 2.31 -19.24
N PRO A 219 -10.81 2.40 -19.32
CA PRO A 219 -11.49 3.62 -19.76
C PRO A 219 -11.28 4.75 -18.74
N LEU A 220 -10.82 5.91 -19.21
CA LEU A 220 -10.75 7.12 -18.38
C LEU A 220 -12.16 7.66 -18.08
N LEU A 221 -13.02 7.66 -19.09
CA LEU A 221 -14.43 8.04 -19.00
C LEU A 221 -15.29 6.84 -19.39
N ALA A 222 -16.39 6.62 -18.67
CA ALA A 222 -17.31 5.51 -18.92
C ALA A 222 -18.76 6.01 -18.97
N GLY A 223 -19.64 5.21 -19.59
CA GLY A 223 -21.08 5.47 -19.61
C GLY A 223 -21.44 6.88 -20.14
N ASP A 224 -22.23 7.61 -19.36
CA ASP A 224 -22.73 8.94 -19.71
C ASP A 224 -21.64 10.00 -19.79
N ASP A 225 -20.57 9.87 -19.00
CA ASP A 225 -19.45 10.81 -19.04
C ASP A 225 -18.75 10.75 -20.40
N LEU A 226 -18.53 9.54 -20.93
CA LEU A 226 -17.96 9.37 -22.27
C LEU A 226 -18.90 9.86 -23.37
N SER A 227 -20.21 9.56 -23.25
CA SER A 227 -21.16 9.85 -24.33
C SER A 227 -21.40 11.36 -24.50
N ARG A 228 -21.42 12.11 -23.38
CA ARG A 228 -21.73 13.54 -23.35
C ARG A 228 -20.51 14.45 -23.46
N THR A 229 -19.32 13.96 -23.11
CA THR A 229 -18.10 14.79 -23.17
C THR A 229 -17.68 15.06 -24.62
N ARG A 230 -17.29 16.30 -24.88
CA ARG A 230 -16.69 16.73 -26.15
C ARG A 230 -15.17 16.79 -26.04
N GLU A 231 -14.68 17.39 -24.96
CA GLU A 231 -13.27 17.60 -24.69
C GLU A 231 -12.99 17.33 -23.22
N PHE A 232 -11.76 16.95 -22.89
CA PHE A 232 -11.34 16.74 -21.51
C PHE A 232 -9.90 17.17 -21.27
N LYS A 233 -9.56 17.35 -20.00
CA LYS A 233 -8.21 17.56 -19.48
C LYS A 233 -7.98 16.61 -18.31
N VAL A 234 -6.78 16.05 -18.20
CA VAL A 234 -6.37 15.38 -16.97
C VAL A 234 -5.81 16.41 -16.01
N CYS A 235 -6.40 16.49 -14.82
CA CYS A 235 -6.06 17.45 -13.78
C CYS A 235 -4.97 16.91 -12.85
N ALA A 236 -5.14 15.65 -12.46
CA ALA A 236 -4.24 14.94 -11.59
C ALA A 236 -4.30 13.45 -11.90
N ALA A 237 -3.17 12.77 -11.76
CA ALA A 237 -3.08 11.32 -11.85
C ALA A 237 -2.11 10.84 -10.78
N ASP A 238 -2.50 9.81 -10.04
CA ASP A 238 -1.63 9.21 -9.04
C ASP A 238 -0.38 8.56 -9.67
N ASP A 239 0.66 8.38 -8.85
CA ASP A 239 1.89 7.71 -9.27
C ASP A 239 1.63 6.32 -9.88
N GLY A 240 2.30 6.02 -11.00
CA GLY A 240 2.15 4.75 -11.71
C GLY A 240 1.00 4.73 -12.72
N VAL A 241 0.24 5.82 -12.87
CA VAL A 241 -0.72 6.00 -13.96
C VAL A 241 0.00 6.53 -15.21
N SER A 242 -0.41 6.05 -16.38
CA SER A 242 0.02 6.59 -17.68
C SER A 242 -1.15 6.68 -18.64
N ALA A 243 -1.28 7.82 -19.32
CA ALA A 243 -2.24 8.01 -20.39
C ALA A 243 -1.89 7.14 -21.62
N VAL A 244 -2.91 6.71 -22.35
CA VAL A 244 -2.78 5.98 -23.61
C VAL A 244 -3.20 6.89 -24.74
N ASP A 245 -2.25 7.21 -25.63
CA ASP A 245 -2.48 7.99 -26.85
C ASP A 245 -2.93 9.45 -26.66
N PHE A 246 -2.77 10.02 -25.47
CA PHE A 246 -2.95 11.46 -25.21
C PHE A 246 -1.98 11.99 -24.14
N ALA A 247 -1.85 13.32 -24.05
CA ALA A 247 -1.03 13.98 -23.04
C ALA A 247 -1.83 14.23 -21.75
N ALA A 248 -1.31 13.77 -20.60
CA ALA A 248 -1.90 14.00 -19.28
C ALA A 248 -1.19 15.16 -18.54
N ASP A 249 -0.97 16.28 -19.23
CA ASP A 249 -0.27 17.47 -18.72
C ASP A 249 -1.20 18.68 -18.52
N GLY A 250 -2.51 18.41 -18.45
CA GLY A 250 -3.55 19.44 -18.36
C GLY A 250 -3.86 20.14 -19.68
N THR A 251 -3.33 19.65 -20.81
CA THR A 251 -3.78 20.08 -22.14
C THR A 251 -5.15 19.48 -22.49
N THR A 252 -5.91 20.24 -23.28
CA THR A 252 -7.22 19.83 -23.77
C THR A 252 -7.09 18.75 -24.84
N VAL A 253 -7.94 17.73 -24.76
CA VAL A 253 -8.00 16.61 -25.68
C VAL A 253 -9.44 16.41 -26.13
N GLU A 254 -9.68 16.36 -27.45
CA GLU A 254 -10.98 16.02 -28.01
C GLU A 254 -11.33 14.54 -27.81
N ILE A 255 -12.59 14.24 -27.51
CA ILE A 255 -13.08 12.86 -27.37
C ILE A 255 -13.29 12.24 -28.75
N ASP A 256 -12.43 11.29 -29.10
CA ASP A 256 -12.68 10.32 -30.17
C ASP A 256 -13.52 9.15 -29.61
N ARG A 257 -14.81 9.10 -29.93
CA ARG A 257 -15.71 8.02 -29.46
C ARG A 257 -15.38 6.66 -30.07
N ALA A 258 -14.69 6.62 -31.22
CA ALA A 258 -14.23 5.35 -31.81
C ALA A 258 -12.98 4.82 -31.09
N ARG A 259 -12.25 5.68 -30.40
CA ARG A 259 -11.09 5.35 -29.56
C ARG A 259 -11.18 6.09 -28.21
N PRO A 260 -12.08 5.65 -27.32
CA PRO A 260 -12.29 6.32 -26.03
C PRO A 260 -10.97 6.49 -25.26
N PRO A 261 -10.80 7.60 -24.51
CA PRO A 261 -9.57 7.84 -23.77
C PRO A 261 -9.34 6.75 -22.73
N GLN A 262 -8.10 6.28 -22.65
CA GLN A 262 -7.71 5.17 -21.79
C GLN A 262 -6.46 5.50 -20.97
N TYR A 263 -6.31 4.81 -19.84
CA TYR A 263 -5.09 4.86 -19.03
C TYR A 263 -4.61 3.45 -18.68
N ARG A 264 -3.35 3.36 -18.28
CA ARG A 264 -2.69 2.16 -17.77
C ARG A 264 -2.17 2.44 -16.38
N VAL A 265 -2.15 1.39 -15.57
CA VAL A 265 -1.65 1.44 -14.19
C VAL A 265 -0.47 0.48 -14.08
N ALA A 266 0.63 0.96 -13.50
CA ALA A 266 1.84 0.20 -13.22
C ALA A 266 2.30 0.48 -11.78
N LEU A 267 1.87 -0.36 -10.85
CA LEU A 267 2.18 -0.24 -9.43
C LEU A 267 3.28 -1.20 -9.02
N LYS A 268 4.07 -0.79 -8.03
CA LYS A 268 5.07 -1.66 -7.41
C LYS A 268 4.37 -2.73 -6.59
N ALA A 269 4.89 -3.96 -6.67
CA ALA A 269 4.42 -5.06 -5.83
C ALA A 269 4.66 -4.72 -4.36
N ARG A 270 3.67 -4.98 -3.50
CA ARG A 270 3.81 -4.93 -2.05
C ARG A 270 3.67 -6.35 -1.53
N ARG A 271 4.66 -6.78 -0.75
CA ARG A 271 4.81 -8.16 -0.34
C ARG A 271 4.88 -8.25 1.19
N ALA A 272 4.33 -9.32 1.76
CA ALA A 272 4.41 -9.61 3.20
C ALA A 272 3.72 -8.57 4.09
N MET A 273 2.63 -7.96 3.62
CA MET A 273 1.90 -6.98 4.42
C MET A 273 1.15 -7.72 5.52
N GLU A 274 1.30 -7.24 6.76
CA GLU A 274 0.47 -7.71 7.87
C GLU A 274 -0.99 -7.37 7.57
N ARG A 275 -1.89 -8.28 7.93
CA ARG A 275 -3.30 -8.16 7.57
C ARG A 275 -3.93 -6.86 8.06
N PHE A 276 -3.64 -6.45 9.29
CA PHE A 276 -4.19 -5.21 9.84
C PHE A 276 -3.63 -3.95 9.16
N ALA A 277 -2.40 -4.02 8.63
CA ALA A 277 -1.72 -2.91 7.97
C ALA A 277 -2.03 -2.86 6.47
N PHE A 278 -2.69 -3.88 5.93
CA PHE A 278 -2.99 -3.96 4.53
C PHE A 278 -4.14 -3.04 4.15
N GLN A 279 -3.86 -2.11 3.23
CA GLN A 279 -4.88 -1.31 2.55
C GLN A 279 -4.72 -1.52 1.05
N PRO A 280 -5.79 -1.88 0.30
CA PRO A 280 -5.72 -2.01 -1.15
C PRO A 280 -5.16 -0.74 -1.79
N LEU A 281 -4.25 -0.89 -2.76
CA LEU A 281 -3.81 0.27 -3.54
C LEU A 281 -4.98 0.77 -4.38
N ARG A 282 -5.19 2.07 -4.31
CA ARG A 282 -6.15 2.80 -5.12
C ARG A 282 -5.35 3.84 -5.89
N VAL A 283 -5.62 3.96 -7.18
CA VAL A 283 -5.12 5.06 -7.99
C VAL A 283 -6.26 5.77 -8.66
N HIS A 284 -6.17 7.08 -8.67
CA HIS A 284 -7.16 7.97 -9.21
C HIS A 284 -6.60 8.70 -10.42
N VAL A 285 -7.49 8.96 -11.36
CA VAL A 285 -7.26 9.90 -12.45
C VAL A 285 -8.42 10.88 -12.44
N ASP A 286 -8.11 12.12 -12.07
CA ASP A 286 -9.08 13.20 -12.04
C ASP A 286 -9.01 13.99 -13.33
N SER A 287 -10.17 14.27 -13.88
CA SER A 287 -10.33 14.97 -15.14
C SER A 287 -11.42 16.04 -15.07
N GLU A 288 -11.22 17.06 -15.86
CA GLU A 288 -12.21 18.08 -16.13
C GLU A 288 -12.70 17.87 -17.55
N VAL A 289 -14.01 17.74 -17.69
CA VAL A 289 -14.67 17.46 -18.96
C VAL A 289 -15.50 18.66 -19.36
N CYS A 290 -15.51 18.95 -20.66
CA CYS A 290 -16.41 19.93 -21.26
C CYS A 290 -17.49 19.21 -22.06
N LEU A 291 -18.75 19.50 -21.74
CA LEU A 291 -19.94 18.89 -22.33
C LEU A 291 -20.47 19.72 -23.51
N ASP A 292 -20.37 21.04 -23.43
CA ASP A 292 -20.79 21.96 -24.48
C ASP A 292 -20.07 23.30 -24.39
N HIS A 293 -20.04 24.05 -25.49
CA HIS A 293 -19.46 25.41 -25.57
C HIS A 293 -17.97 25.51 -25.14
N CYS A 294 -17.15 24.50 -25.45
CA CYS A 294 -15.77 24.38 -24.96
C CYS A 294 -14.81 25.46 -25.46
N ASP A 295 -15.13 26.08 -26.59
CA ASP A 295 -14.39 27.18 -27.21
C ASP A 295 -14.73 28.57 -26.64
N ARG A 296 -15.70 28.63 -25.70
CA ARG A 296 -16.19 29.88 -25.13
C ARG A 296 -15.38 30.33 -23.92
N PHE A 297 -15.44 31.63 -23.70
CA PHE A 297 -14.82 32.27 -22.56
C PHE A 297 -15.67 32.07 -21.31
N PHE A 298 -15.04 31.95 -20.15
CA PHE A 298 -15.72 31.95 -18.87
C PHE A 298 -14.93 32.74 -17.83
N ASP A 299 -15.66 33.26 -16.85
CA ASP A 299 -15.07 33.95 -15.71
C ASP A 299 -14.63 32.90 -14.70
N TYR A 300 -13.31 32.71 -14.59
CA TYR A 300 -12.77 31.76 -13.63
C TYR A 300 -13.06 32.23 -12.19
N HIS A 301 -12.99 33.54 -11.94
CA HIS A 301 -13.34 34.18 -10.68
C HIS A 301 -14.20 35.41 -10.96
N PRO A 302 -15.09 35.86 -10.04
CA PRO A 302 -15.83 37.10 -10.24
C PRO A 302 -14.89 38.27 -10.52
N GLY A 303 -15.02 38.91 -11.69
CA GLY A 303 -14.19 40.04 -12.12
C GLY A 303 -12.82 39.66 -12.72
N SER A 304 -12.54 38.38 -12.96
CA SER A 304 -11.38 37.99 -13.78
C SER A 304 -11.61 38.33 -15.25
N GLU A 305 -10.53 38.57 -16.01
CA GLU A 305 -10.64 38.59 -17.47
C GLU A 305 -11.14 37.22 -17.96
N GLY A 306 -12.06 37.23 -18.93
CA GLY A 306 -12.61 36.00 -19.49
C GLY A 306 -11.50 35.11 -20.04
N LEU A 307 -11.48 33.84 -19.65
CA LEU A 307 -10.49 32.85 -20.09
C LEU A 307 -11.16 31.80 -20.96
N ARG A 308 -10.46 31.35 -21.99
CA ARG A 308 -10.86 30.16 -22.76
C ARG A 308 -10.38 28.92 -22.04
N TRP A 309 -11.32 28.04 -21.71
CA TRP A 309 -11.00 26.78 -21.05
C TRP A 309 -10.10 25.92 -21.95
N ASP A 310 -10.48 25.68 -23.20
CA ASP A 310 -9.74 24.82 -24.13
C ASP A 310 -8.30 25.29 -24.42
N ALA A 311 -8.06 26.60 -24.37
CA ALA A 311 -6.75 27.20 -24.61
C ALA A 311 -5.85 27.26 -23.36
N SER A 312 -6.40 27.02 -22.16
CA SER A 312 -5.63 27.05 -20.93
C SER A 312 -4.94 25.71 -20.65
N ARG A 313 -3.82 25.75 -19.92
CA ARG A 313 -3.21 24.54 -19.35
C ARG A 313 -3.69 24.32 -17.93
N GLY A 314 -3.92 23.06 -17.59
CA GLY A 314 -4.44 22.66 -16.29
C GLY A 314 -5.97 22.77 -16.22
N CYS A 315 -6.52 22.20 -15.17
CA CYS A 315 -7.94 22.26 -14.88
C CYS A 315 -8.29 23.52 -14.09
N LEU A 316 -9.50 24.02 -14.32
CA LEU A 316 -9.91 25.31 -13.79
C LEU A 316 -10.98 25.15 -12.70
N LEU A 317 -11.83 24.12 -12.70
CA LEU A 317 -12.77 23.91 -11.60
C LEU A 317 -11.99 23.66 -10.29
N GLN A 318 -12.18 24.52 -9.28
CA GLN A 318 -11.57 24.36 -7.96
C GLN A 318 -12.08 23.12 -7.24
N GLU A 319 -11.20 22.49 -6.45
CA GLU A 319 -11.61 21.40 -5.55
C GLU A 319 -12.65 21.92 -4.57
N SER A 320 -13.86 21.39 -4.66
CA SER A 320 -14.81 21.50 -3.56
C SER A 320 -14.13 20.84 -2.36
N SER A 321 -13.68 21.65 -1.41
CA SER A 321 -13.17 21.21 -0.12
C SER A 321 -14.09 20.13 0.44
N ARG A 322 -13.60 18.88 0.45
CA ARG A 322 -14.20 17.77 1.19
C ARG A 322 -13.80 17.87 2.65
#